data_AF-A0A535W2K3-F1
#
_entry.id   AF-A0A535W2K3-F1
#
_cell.length_a   1.000
_cell.length_b   1.000
_cell.length_c   1.000
_cell.angle_alpha   90.00
_cell.angle_beta   90.00
_cell.angle_gamma   90.00
#
_symmetry.space_group_name_H-M   'P 1'
#
loop_
_entity.id
_entity.type
_entity.pdbx_description
1 polymer ?
#
loop_
_entity_poly.entity_id
_entity_poly.type
_entity_poly.pdbx_seq_one_letter_code
_entity_poly.pdbx_strand_id
1 'polypeptide(L)'
;MGRRSSGMSTLTLTPTTSVEAAEVTVAGAGFGKRRTVYLSIDGGAEQTFRSGRTGKFTRVIPAPRGAGRHAVSARDTLGTTAEATLTVTPIVAPPSPPPTPPAGRVDAALTTRSVAAPVAATTGRPSVEEGAPTSPLTPILVAAALAGLLVGSMALHVQALVLASSAAILLTAVVAPYTGLLIAALTATLRPPDGVPTPGLPILLAGAILLGWVYRLPIDRPRLRITLPLALLGAYELYSFAQQLPELAGGYSGDVGHLVGYQFLQMSGGFGLILAAALVLPDRDPRAVIGAVIASAVLAAVLGIISDVSVSLPPLLVGLVADNEFGVRAVGTFGNPNYFGFVEALATTAALAWCAVTRSPRLRAGLLLAAGVCVGALVFTLSRGGIITLLAGTSLLAFIRFRVAGVVAIATILLAFVLVYPVLSNYRLASAGDSPSAEALQQAAESDRERAATVLAGPQVWATSPLFGVGFGHYSFVSARFSGNLGATFSHNWYVNVLAEQGLVGAALWLPALLAVALALRRRPIAPRTVGFAVLLAFAVGSLFLEPPTSFQASALPILVITAALVAAWESGPRGDAPRAAEAAS
;
A
#
# COMPACT_ATOMS: atom_id res chain seq x y z
N MET A 1 -7.28 -54.01 -13.82
CA MET A 1 -6.13 -53.70 -14.71
C MET A 1 -6.62 -52.77 -15.81
N GLY A 2 -6.29 -51.48 -15.71
CA GLY A 2 -6.63 -50.48 -16.73
C GLY A 2 -5.47 -49.51 -16.87
N ARG A 3 -4.71 -49.63 -17.96
CA ARG A 3 -3.59 -48.77 -18.31
C ARG A 3 -4.07 -47.31 -18.39
N ARG A 4 -3.61 -46.45 -17.48
CA ARG A 4 -3.65 -44.99 -17.65
C ARG A 4 -2.53 -44.59 -18.61
N SER A 5 -2.84 -43.76 -19.59
CA SER A 5 -1.84 -43.17 -20.48
C SER A 5 -0.85 -42.33 -19.67
N SER A 6 0.42 -42.69 -19.72
CA SER A 6 1.53 -41.86 -19.24
C SER A 6 1.76 -40.73 -20.24
N GLY A 7 1.13 -39.57 -20.02
CA GLY A 7 1.68 -38.34 -20.59
C GLY A 7 3.05 -38.11 -19.96
N MET A 8 4.12 -38.09 -20.75
CA MET A 8 5.47 -37.80 -20.23
C MET A 8 5.50 -36.38 -19.66
N SER A 9 5.82 -36.25 -18.38
CA SER A 9 6.11 -34.98 -17.74
C SER A 9 7.41 -34.40 -18.29
N THR A 10 7.45 -33.08 -18.49
CA THR A 10 8.63 -32.38 -19.00
C THR A 10 8.97 -31.18 -18.13
N LEU A 11 10.28 -30.86 -18.09
CA LEU A 11 10.82 -29.63 -17.54
C LEU A 11 11.55 -28.88 -18.66
N THR A 12 11.40 -27.56 -18.70
CA THR A 12 12.08 -26.67 -19.63
C THR A 12 12.69 -25.51 -18.85
N LEU A 13 13.96 -25.21 -19.13
CA LEU A 13 14.72 -24.15 -18.47
C LEU A 13 14.93 -23.00 -19.45
N THR A 14 14.77 -21.76 -18.98
CA THR A 14 15.02 -20.56 -19.78
C THR A 14 15.72 -19.51 -18.92
N PRO A 15 17.01 -19.19 -19.17
CA PRO A 15 17.91 -19.82 -20.16
C PRO A 15 18.39 -21.23 -19.74
N THR A 16 18.90 -22.03 -20.68
CA THR A 16 19.56 -23.34 -20.40
C THR A 16 21.02 -23.19 -19.96
N THR A 17 21.59 -22.00 -20.13
CA THR A 17 22.93 -21.62 -19.68
C THR A 17 22.84 -20.30 -18.91
N SER A 18 23.43 -20.22 -17.71
CA SER A 18 23.36 -19.05 -16.84
C SER A 18 24.71 -18.77 -16.15
N VAL A 19 24.88 -17.56 -15.62
CA VAL A 19 25.98 -17.22 -14.69
C VAL A 19 25.53 -17.46 -13.24
N GLU A 20 26.47 -17.64 -12.32
CA GLU A 20 26.16 -17.90 -10.91
C GLU A 20 25.18 -16.85 -10.32
N ALA A 21 24.19 -17.32 -9.56
CA ALA A 21 23.15 -16.51 -8.91
C ALA A 21 22.22 -15.68 -9.83
N ALA A 22 22.32 -15.81 -11.16
CA ALA A 22 21.34 -15.24 -12.08
C ALA A 22 20.04 -16.07 -12.10
N GLU A 23 18.91 -15.41 -12.38
CA GLU A 23 17.59 -16.03 -12.38
C GLU A 23 17.38 -16.97 -13.58
N VAL A 24 16.84 -18.16 -13.31
CA VAL A 24 16.48 -19.17 -14.30
C VAL A 24 15.00 -19.50 -14.16
N THR A 25 14.27 -19.42 -15.28
CA THR A 25 12.85 -19.83 -15.31
C THR A 25 12.74 -21.33 -15.57
N VAL A 26 12.06 -22.02 -14.67
CA VAL A 26 11.71 -23.44 -14.75
C VAL A 26 10.23 -23.57 -15.11
N ALA A 27 9.93 -24.14 -16.27
CA ALA A 27 8.58 -24.44 -16.71
C ALA A 27 8.35 -25.96 -16.72
N GLY A 28 7.33 -26.43 -16.01
CA GLY A 28 6.93 -27.83 -15.97
C GLY A 28 5.60 -28.08 -16.67
N ALA A 29 5.47 -29.23 -17.34
CA ALA A 29 4.21 -29.70 -17.93
C ALA A 29 4.01 -31.20 -17.73
N GLY A 30 2.76 -31.65 -17.70
CA GLY A 30 2.42 -33.08 -17.54
C GLY A 30 2.39 -33.58 -16.10
N PHE A 31 2.49 -32.69 -15.10
CA PHE A 31 2.34 -33.04 -13.69
C PHE A 31 0.86 -33.20 -13.30
N GLY A 32 0.60 -33.84 -12.17
CA GLY A 32 -0.73 -33.93 -11.58
C GLY A 32 -1.34 -32.54 -11.38
N LYS A 33 -2.60 -32.37 -11.78
CA LYS A 33 -3.31 -31.08 -11.70
C LYS A 33 -3.51 -30.67 -10.24
N ARG A 34 -3.16 -29.42 -9.88
CA ARG A 34 -3.29 -28.87 -8.52
C ARG A 34 -2.61 -29.72 -7.43
N ARG A 35 -1.49 -30.35 -7.78
CA ARG A 35 -0.70 -31.17 -6.86
C ARG A 35 0.46 -30.36 -6.33
N THR A 36 0.84 -30.68 -5.10
CA THR A 36 2.09 -30.16 -4.54
C THR A 36 3.24 -30.74 -5.36
N VAL A 37 4.11 -29.87 -5.83
CA VAL A 37 5.33 -30.13 -6.56
C VAL A 37 6.50 -29.73 -5.67
N TYR A 38 7.44 -30.64 -5.53
CA TYR A 38 8.73 -30.50 -4.88
C TYR A 38 9.76 -30.27 -5.98
N LEU A 39 10.43 -29.13 -5.97
CA LEU A 39 11.47 -28.76 -6.92
C LEU A 39 12.81 -28.69 -6.18
N SER A 40 13.83 -29.36 -6.70
CA SER A 40 15.18 -29.34 -6.13
C SER A 40 16.24 -29.19 -7.21
N ILE A 41 17.39 -28.66 -6.81
CA ILE A 41 18.61 -28.59 -7.61
C ILE A 41 19.64 -29.52 -6.97
N ASP A 42 20.20 -30.45 -7.75
CA ASP A 42 21.20 -31.43 -7.30
C ASP A 42 20.81 -32.21 -6.03
N GLY A 43 19.50 -32.44 -5.82
CA GLY A 43 18.98 -33.10 -4.62
C GLY A 43 19.09 -32.29 -3.32
N GLY A 44 19.35 -30.99 -3.42
CA GLY A 44 19.36 -30.05 -2.29
C GLY A 44 17.96 -29.69 -1.76
N ALA A 45 17.87 -28.60 -0.99
CA ALA A 45 16.63 -28.17 -0.35
C ALA A 45 15.46 -28.04 -1.35
N GLU A 46 14.32 -28.63 -0.99
CA GLU A 46 13.14 -28.66 -1.85
C GLU A 46 12.31 -27.38 -1.71
N GLN A 47 12.06 -26.71 -2.83
CA GLN A 47 11.03 -25.69 -2.91
C GLN A 47 9.67 -26.36 -3.13
N THR A 48 8.70 -26.00 -2.30
CA THR A 48 7.35 -26.58 -2.34
C THR A 48 6.36 -25.58 -2.91
N PHE A 49 5.61 -25.97 -3.94
CA PHE A 49 4.53 -25.17 -4.51
C PHE A 49 3.46 -26.05 -5.16
N ARG A 50 2.38 -25.47 -5.69
CA ARG A 50 1.33 -26.23 -6.40
C ARG A 50 1.37 -26.03 -7.90
N SER A 51 1.17 -27.13 -8.65
CA SER A 51 0.97 -27.10 -10.10
C SER A 51 -0.40 -26.47 -10.45
N GLY A 52 -0.51 -25.88 -11.63
CA GLY A 52 -1.73 -25.26 -12.13
C GLY A 52 -2.83 -26.27 -12.53
N ARG A 53 -3.97 -25.74 -12.98
CA ARG A 53 -5.19 -26.50 -13.35
C ARG A 53 -4.97 -27.52 -14.49
N THR A 54 -3.91 -27.34 -15.28
CA THR A 54 -3.54 -28.20 -16.40
C THR A 54 -2.36 -29.11 -16.09
N GLY A 55 -1.81 -29.10 -14.87
CA GLY A 55 -0.59 -29.83 -14.54
C GLY A 55 0.69 -29.12 -14.99
N LYS A 56 0.60 -27.80 -15.22
CA LYS A 56 1.71 -26.94 -15.64
C LYS A 56 2.10 -25.97 -14.53
N PHE A 57 3.36 -25.56 -14.48
CA PHE A 57 3.84 -24.53 -13.56
C PHE A 57 5.00 -23.73 -14.16
N THR A 58 5.25 -22.54 -13.61
CA THR A 58 6.42 -21.72 -13.91
C THR A 58 6.99 -21.18 -12.60
N ARG A 59 8.30 -21.31 -12.41
CA ARG A 59 9.04 -20.83 -11.24
C ARG A 59 10.34 -20.17 -11.66
N VAL A 60 10.71 -19.12 -10.97
CA VAL A 60 12.02 -18.49 -11.12
C VAL A 60 12.87 -18.93 -9.94
N ILE A 61 14.04 -19.49 -10.22
CA ILE A 61 15.00 -19.93 -9.21
C ILE A 61 16.36 -19.29 -9.50
N PRO A 62 17.16 -18.97 -8.47
CA PRO A 62 18.54 -18.56 -8.69
C PRO A 62 19.37 -19.75 -9.20
N ALA A 63 20.26 -19.51 -10.16
CA ALA A 63 21.23 -20.51 -10.58
C ALA A 63 22.15 -20.90 -9.41
N PRO A 64 22.48 -22.19 -9.25
CA PRO A 64 23.32 -22.67 -8.16
C PRO A 64 24.74 -22.07 -8.22
N ARG A 65 25.41 -22.04 -7.07
CA ARG A 65 26.83 -21.66 -6.98
C ARG A 65 27.71 -22.84 -7.41
N GLY A 66 28.76 -22.57 -8.17
CA GLY A 66 29.62 -23.60 -8.76
C GLY A 66 29.42 -23.69 -10.27
N ALA A 67 30.51 -23.65 -11.03
CA ALA A 67 30.48 -23.87 -12.46
C ALA A 67 30.29 -25.36 -12.78
N GLY A 68 29.44 -25.67 -13.76
CA GLY A 68 29.18 -27.05 -14.15
C GLY A 68 27.76 -27.32 -14.66
N ARG A 69 27.45 -28.61 -14.81
CA ARG A 69 26.10 -29.07 -15.15
C ARG A 69 25.36 -29.42 -13.86
N HIS A 70 24.17 -28.85 -13.68
CA HIS A 70 23.33 -29.04 -12.51
C HIS A 70 22.00 -29.67 -12.91
N ALA A 71 21.51 -30.62 -12.12
CA ALA A 71 20.24 -31.30 -12.34
C ALA A 71 19.11 -30.55 -11.62
N VAL A 72 18.14 -30.04 -12.38
CA VAL A 72 16.91 -29.46 -11.84
C VAL A 72 15.82 -30.50 -11.94
N SER A 73 15.31 -30.96 -10.79
CA SER A 73 14.33 -32.04 -10.70
C SER A 73 13.03 -31.54 -10.06
N ALA A 74 11.89 -32.03 -10.56
CA ALA A 74 10.59 -31.75 -9.99
C ALA A 74 9.80 -33.05 -9.82
N ARG A 75 9.12 -33.19 -8.66
CA ARG A 75 8.27 -34.33 -8.31
C ARG A 75 6.95 -33.85 -7.75
N ASP A 76 5.83 -34.46 -8.13
CA ASP A 76 4.54 -34.20 -7.48
C ASP A 76 4.13 -35.27 -6.45
N THR A 77 3.08 -34.97 -5.68
CA THR A 77 2.49 -35.91 -4.70
C THR A 77 1.88 -37.19 -5.31
N LEU A 78 1.72 -37.26 -6.63
CA LEU A 78 1.28 -38.47 -7.34
C LEU A 78 2.46 -39.33 -7.82
N GLY A 79 3.69 -38.88 -7.57
CA GLY A 79 4.91 -39.57 -7.99
C GLY A 79 5.34 -39.26 -9.42
N THR A 80 4.73 -38.28 -10.09
CA THR A 80 5.17 -37.81 -11.41
C THR A 80 6.45 -36.98 -11.27
N THR A 81 7.49 -37.35 -12.03
CA THR A 81 8.81 -36.71 -11.98
C THR A 81 9.26 -36.20 -13.34
N ALA A 82 9.99 -35.09 -13.38
CA ALA A 82 10.75 -34.70 -14.56
C ALA A 82 12.06 -34.01 -14.15
N GLU A 83 13.05 -34.02 -15.04
CA GLU A 83 14.38 -33.47 -14.81
C GLU A 83 14.84 -32.68 -16.04
N ALA A 84 15.60 -31.60 -15.82
CA ALA A 84 16.29 -30.84 -16.86
C ALA A 84 17.68 -30.43 -16.38
N THR A 85 18.63 -30.28 -17.31
CA THR A 85 20.01 -29.87 -16.98
C THR A 85 20.24 -28.39 -17.23
N LEU A 86 20.72 -27.68 -16.21
CA LEU A 86 21.20 -26.30 -16.30
C LEU A 86 22.73 -26.29 -16.43
N THR A 87 23.29 -25.47 -17.32
CA THR A 87 24.75 -25.26 -17.39
C THR A 87 25.11 -23.90 -16.78
N VAL A 88 25.95 -23.90 -15.75
CA VAL A 88 26.43 -22.68 -15.08
C VAL A 88 27.85 -22.38 -15.53
N THR A 89 28.08 -21.20 -16.12
CA THR A 89 29.41 -20.73 -16.53
C THR A 89 30.07 -19.91 -15.41
N PRO A 90 31.39 -20.09 -15.18
CA PRO A 90 32.12 -19.30 -14.18
C PRO A 90 32.13 -17.81 -14.56
N ILE A 91 32.10 -16.94 -13.56
CA ILE A 91 32.29 -15.50 -13.75
C ILE A 91 33.75 -15.28 -14.14
N VAL A 92 34.02 -14.98 -15.41
CA VAL A 92 35.33 -14.51 -15.86
C VAL A 92 35.46 -13.05 -15.46
N ALA A 93 36.30 -12.76 -14.48
CA ALA A 93 36.64 -11.38 -14.10
C ALA A 93 37.29 -10.66 -15.30
N PRO A 94 36.89 -9.42 -15.64
CA PRO A 94 37.61 -8.62 -16.62
C PRO A 94 39.02 -8.26 -16.11
N PRO A 95 40.02 -8.11 -16.99
CA PRO A 95 41.37 -7.74 -16.56
C PRO A 95 41.40 -6.33 -15.97
N SER A 96 42.16 -6.17 -14.89
CA SER A 96 42.35 -4.94 -14.13
C SER A 96 42.88 -3.79 -15.01
N PRO A 97 42.41 -2.54 -14.84
CA PRO A 97 42.98 -1.39 -15.52
C PRO A 97 44.38 -1.05 -14.97
N PRO A 98 45.27 -0.46 -15.79
CA PRO A 98 46.62 -0.09 -15.37
C PRO A 98 46.60 1.09 -14.36
N PRO A 99 47.60 1.19 -13.47
CA PRO A 99 47.64 2.18 -12.42
C PRO A 99 47.90 3.60 -12.96
N THR A 100 47.12 4.56 -12.47
CA THR A 100 47.30 6.01 -12.69
C THR A 100 48.58 6.54 -12.02
N PRO A 101 49.32 7.47 -12.66
CA PRO A 101 50.52 8.07 -12.08
C PRO A 101 50.19 9.15 -11.02
N PRO A 102 51.14 9.49 -10.13
CA PRO A 102 50.89 10.32 -8.97
C PRO A 102 50.76 11.82 -9.31
N ALA A 103 50.00 12.53 -8.46
CA ALA A 103 49.71 13.95 -8.56
C ALA A 103 50.99 14.82 -8.52
N GLY A 104 51.19 15.59 -9.59
CA GLY A 104 52.21 16.63 -9.67
C GLY A 104 51.78 17.89 -8.91
N ARG A 105 52.63 18.27 -7.95
CA ARG A 105 52.68 19.56 -7.27
C ARG A 105 53.02 20.65 -8.28
N VAL A 106 52.30 21.77 -8.28
CA VAL A 106 52.85 23.04 -8.81
C VAL A 106 52.53 24.14 -7.82
N ASP A 107 53.60 24.82 -7.43
CA ASP A 107 53.66 25.80 -6.36
C ASP A 107 52.99 27.14 -6.69
N ALA A 108 52.72 27.87 -5.62
CA ALA A 108 52.22 29.22 -5.56
C ALA A 108 53.18 30.25 -6.19
N ALA A 109 52.60 31.28 -6.80
CA ALA A 109 53.23 32.60 -6.85
C ALA A 109 52.16 33.69 -6.69
N LEU A 110 52.37 34.48 -5.64
CA LEU A 110 51.70 35.72 -5.27
C LEU A 110 51.54 36.70 -6.44
N THR A 111 50.46 37.49 -6.44
CA THR A 111 50.60 38.95 -6.25
C THR A 111 49.28 39.64 -5.95
N THR A 112 49.39 40.53 -4.98
CA THR A 112 48.43 41.45 -4.39
C THR A 112 47.92 42.54 -5.35
N ARG A 113 46.68 43.00 -5.17
CA ARG A 113 46.38 44.43 -4.94
C ARG A 113 44.95 44.66 -4.44
N SER A 114 44.86 45.35 -3.31
CA SER A 114 43.64 45.93 -2.73
C SER A 114 43.32 47.27 -3.38
N VAL A 115 42.04 47.63 -3.53
CA VAL A 115 41.52 48.99 -3.31
C VAL A 115 40.05 48.89 -2.87
N ALA A 116 39.73 49.47 -1.70
CA ALA A 116 38.39 49.85 -1.24
C ALA A 116 38.02 51.23 -1.86
N ALA A 117 36.80 51.75 -2.05
CA ALA A 117 35.54 51.71 -1.31
C ALA A 117 34.45 52.46 -2.16
N PRO A 118 33.35 53.03 -1.63
CA PRO A 118 31.96 52.75 -2.03
C PRO A 118 31.22 53.91 -2.76
N VAL A 119 30.15 53.66 -3.54
CA VAL A 119 29.16 54.71 -3.87
C VAL A 119 27.73 54.17 -4.06
N ALA A 120 26.86 54.67 -3.17
CA ALA A 120 25.47 55.14 -3.29
C ALA A 120 24.39 54.41 -4.11
N ALA A 121 23.26 54.30 -3.41
CA ALA A 121 21.93 53.94 -3.87
C ALA A 121 21.39 54.80 -5.02
N THR A 122 20.74 54.14 -5.98
CA THR A 122 19.65 54.69 -6.76
C THR A 122 18.45 53.76 -6.68
N THR A 123 17.38 54.33 -6.15
CA THR A 123 16.04 53.77 -6.01
C THR A 123 15.41 53.52 -7.37
N GLY A 124 15.20 52.26 -7.71
CA GLY A 124 14.27 51.84 -8.75
C GLY A 124 13.71 50.49 -8.34
N ARG A 125 12.50 50.47 -7.77
CA ARG A 125 11.76 49.21 -7.56
C ARG A 125 11.51 48.62 -8.95
N PRO A 126 12.05 47.43 -9.29
CA PRO A 126 11.40 46.64 -10.33
C PRO A 126 10.06 46.23 -9.72
N SER A 127 8.97 46.61 -10.36
CA SER A 127 7.68 45.97 -10.15
C SER A 127 7.90 44.47 -10.28
N VAL A 128 7.84 43.77 -9.14
CA VAL A 128 7.71 42.32 -9.14
C VAL A 128 6.40 42.07 -9.87
N GLU A 129 6.49 41.67 -11.14
CA GLU A 129 5.41 40.94 -11.76
C GLU A 129 5.12 39.78 -10.82
N GLU A 130 3.98 39.86 -10.12
CA GLU A 130 3.38 38.73 -9.47
C GLU A 130 3.35 37.61 -10.50
N GLY A 131 4.25 36.63 -10.33
CA GLY A 131 4.31 35.47 -11.19
C GLY A 131 2.92 34.90 -11.29
N ALA A 132 2.40 34.86 -12.53
CA ALA A 132 1.07 34.34 -12.82
C ALA A 132 0.86 33.04 -12.03
N PRO A 133 -0.29 32.84 -11.37
CA PRO A 133 -0.55 31.62 -10.62
C PRO A 133 -0.32 30.44 -11.56
N THR A 134 0.71 29.65 -11.29
CA THR A 134 0.97 28.43 -12.04
C THR A 134 -0.31 27.62 -12.07
N SER A 135 -0.85 27.39 -13.27
CA SER A 135 -2.10 26.67 -13.44
C SER A 135 -2.05 25.37 -12.62
N PRO A 136 -3.10 25.02 -11.85
CA PRO A 136 -3.13 23.81 -11.05
C PRO A 136 -2.99 22.53 -11.90
N LEU A 137 -3.05 22.64 -13.23
CA LEU A 137 -2.90 21.54 -14.18
C LEU A 137 -1.47 21.04 -14.31
N THR A 138 -0.45 21.91 -14.26
CA THR A 138 0.94 21.49 -14.52
C THR A 138 1.43 20.43 -13.52
N PRO A 139 1.27 20.60 -12.19
CA PRO A 139 1.64 19.56 -11.23
C PRO A 139 0.90 18.24 -11.46
N ILE A 140 -0.37 18.29 -11.85
CA ILE A 140 -1.20 17.11 -12.10
C ILE A 140 -0.69 16.34 -13.32
N LEU A 141 -0.39 17.04 -14.42
CA LEU A 141 0.12 16.42 -15.65
C LEU A 141 1.49 15.78 -15.43
N VAL A 142 2.40 16.46 -14.71
CA VAL A 142 3.71 15.90 -14.38
C VAL A 142 3.58 14.68 -13.48
N ALA A 143 2.72 14.74 -12.46
CA ALA A 143 2.47 13.60 -11.58
C ALA A 143 1.91 12.39 -12.35
N ALA A 144 0.92 12.62 -13.21
CA ALA A 144 0.34 11.57 -14.05
C ALA A 144 1.35 10.97 -15.03
N ALA A 145 2.21 11.79 -15.64
CA ALA A 145 3.24 11.33 -16.55
C ALA A 145 4.29 10.46 -15.84
N LEU A 146 4.78 10.88 -14.67
CA LEU A 146 5.77 10.13 -13.90
C LEU A 146 5.19 8.84 -13.29
N ALA A 147 3.97 8.88 -12.76
CA ALA A 147 3.28 7.68 -12.28
C ALA A 147 3.01 6.69 -13.44
N GLY A 148 2.58 7.20 -14.59
CA GLY A 148 2.38 6.40 -15.80
C GLY A 148 3.68 5.78 -16.33
N LEU A 149 4.78 6.52 -16.30
CA LEU A 149 6.11 6.01 -16.66
C LEU A 149 6.54 4.88 -15.73
N LEU A 150 6.35 5.04 -14.42
CA LEU A 150 6.64 3.99 -13.44
C LEU A 150 5.80 2.73 -13.73
N VAL A 151 4.47 2.86 -13.85
CA VAL A 151 3.58 1.73 -14.15
C VAL A 151 3.94 1.07 -15.48
N GLY A 152 4.20 1.86 -16.52
CA GLY A 152 4.64 1.34 -17.83
C GLY A 152 5.97 0.59 -17.74
N SER A 153 6.92 1.09 -16.96
CA SER A 153 8.22 0.43 -16.76
C SER A 153 8.11 -0.91 -16.02
N MET A 154 7.22 -0.99 -15.03
CA MET A 154 6.89 -2.23 -14.33
C MET A 154 6.20 -3.22 -15.27
N ALA A 155 5.24 -2.76 -16.06
CA ALA A 155 4.53 -3.57 -17.05
C ALA A 155 5.48 -4.18 -18.11
N LEU A 156 6.51 -3.43 -18.50
CA LEU A 156 7.53 -3.88 -19.47
C LEU A 156 8.60 -4.78 -18.84
N HIS A 157 8.63 -4.95 -17.52
CA HIS A 157 9.63 -5.74 -16.79
C HIS A 157 11.09 -5.27 -17.07
N VAL A 158 11.30 -3.97 -17.25
CA VAL A 158 12.63 -3.38 -17.51
C VAL A 158 13.16 -2.72 -16.25
N GLN A 159 13.99 -3.45 -15.48
CA GLN A 159 14.49 -3.01 -14.17
C GLN A 159 15.19 -1.64 -14.21
N ALA A 160 16.01 -1.38 -15.23
CA ALA A 160 16.70 -0.10 -15.38
C ALA A 160 15.72 1.08 -15.51
N LEU A 161 14.60 0.88 -16.21
CA LEU A 161 13.57 1.91 -16.39
C LEU A 161 12.75 2.10 -15.11
N VAL A 162 12.48 1.03 -14.36
CA VAL A 162 11.83 1.10 -13.04
C VAL A 162 12.66 1.94 -12.06
N LEU A 163 13.97 1.70 -12.00
CA LEU A 163 14.89 2.47 -11.15
C LEU A 163 15.00 3.93 -11.60
N ALA A 164 15.13 4.18 -12.91
CA ALA A 164 15.19 5.54 -13.45
C ALA A 164 13.91 6.34 -13.16
N SER A 165 12.75 5.71 -13.34
CA SER A 165 11.44 6.33 -13.06
C SER A 165 11.27 6.61 -11.57
N SER A 166 11.68 5.66 -10.72
CA SER A 166 11.65 5.83 -9.25
C SER A 166 12.55 6.98 -8.80
N ALA A 167 13.77 7.08 -9.34
CA ALA A 167 14.68 8.18 -9.05
C ALA A 167 14.11 9.54 -9.50
N ALA A 168 13.53 9.62 -10.70
CA ALA A 168 12.89 10.83 -11.20
C ALA A 168 11.70 11.27 -10.32
N ILE A 169 10.90 10.32 -9.83
CA ILE A 169 9.82 10.57 -8.87
C ILE A 169 10.36 11.17 -7.57
N LEU A 170 11.40 10.58 -6.98
CA LEU A 170 11.99 11.06 -5.72
C LEU A 170 12.59 12.46 -5.88
N LEU A 171 13.35 12.71 -6.95
CA LEU A 171 13.90 14.03 -7.24
C LEU A 171 12.79 15.08 -7.44
N THR A 172 11.73 14.72 -8.17
CA THR A 172 10.57 15.59 -8.37
C THR A 172 9.86 15.88 -7.05
N ALA A 173 9.75 14.90 -6.15
CA ALA A 173 9.13 15.11 -4.85
C ALA A 173 9.92 16.05 -3.94
N VAL A 174 11.25 16.04 -4.00
CA VAL A 174 12.11 17.02 -3.30
C VAL A 174 11.94 18.41 -3.91
N VAL A 175 12.00 18.53 -5.24
CA VAL A 175 11.92 19.83 -5.91
C VAL A 175 10.52 20.43 -5.84
N ALA A 176 9.48 19.61 -5.99
CA ALA A 176 8.07 20.00 -6.04
C ALA A 176 7.20 19.09 -5.13
N PRO A 177 7.16 19.36 -3.82
CA PRO A 177 6.47 18.51 -2.83
C PRO A 177 5.00 18.22 -3.13
N TYR A 178 4.27 19.18 -3.72
CA TYR A 178 2.88 18.96 -4.11
C TYR A 178 2.73 17.96 -5.26
N THR A 179 3.60 18.04 -6.27
CA THR A 179 3.68 17.02 -7.34
C THR A 179 4.06 15.67 -6.76
N GLY A 180 5.02 15.63 -5.83
CA GLY A 180 5.38 14.41 -5.08
C GLY A 180 4.19 13.79 -4.35
N LEU A 181 3.37 14.60 -3.67
CA LEU A 181 2.16 14.14 -2.98
C LEU A 181 1.09 13.60 -3.96
N LEU A 182 0.94 14.22 -5.14
CA LEU A 182 0.07 13.71 -6.21
C LEU A 182 0.56 12.38 -6.75
N ILE A 183 1.88 12.21 -6.93
CA ILE A 183 2.46 10.91 -7.34
C ILE A 183 2.19 9.87 -6.25
N ALA A 184 2.44 10.21 -4.98
CA ALA A 184 2.15 9.30 -3.85
C ALA A 184 0.68 8.88 -3.81
N ALA A 185 -0.25 9.79 -4.14
CA ALA A 185 -1.67 9.47 -4.26
C ALA A 185 -1.97 8.54 -5.45
N LEU A 186 -1.38 8.79 -6.62
CA LEU A 186 -1.58 7.97 -7.82
C LEU A 186 -0.99 6.55 -7.69
N THR A 187 0.07 6.38 -6.90
CA THR A 187 0.74 5.09 -6.68
C THR A 187 0.38 4.42 -5.36
N ALA A 188 -0.43 5.08 -4.51
CA ALA A 188 -0.76 4.64 -3.15
C ALA A 188 -1.25 3.19 -3.04
N THR A 189 -2.06 2.75 -4.00
CA THR A 189 -2.67 1.41 -4.00
C THR A 189 -2.00 0.45 -4.97
N LEU A 190 -0.94 0.87 -5.65
CA LEU A 190 -0.23 0.03 -6.62
C LEU A 190 0.81 -0.83 -5.93
N ARG A 191 1.18 -1.93 -6.59
CA ARG A 191 2.29 -2.79 -6.15
C ARG A 191 3.57 -1.93 -6.09
N PRO A 192 4.35 -1.99 -5.01
CA PRO A 192 5.66 -1.34 -4.98
C PRO A 192 6.57 -1.85 -6.11
N PRO A 193 7.38 -0.99 -6.74
CA PRO A 193 8.26 -1.40 -7.83
C PRO A 193 9.33 -2.38 -7.34
N ASP A 194 9.51 -3.47 -8.10
CA ASP A 194 10.55 -4.46 -7.82
C ASP A 194 11.95 -3.83 -7.95
N GLY A 195 12.89 -4.33 -7.15
CA GLY A 195 14.29 -3.90 -7.14
C GLY A 195 14.57 -2.51 -6.55
N VAL A 196 13.57 -1.81 -6.01
CA VAL A 196 13.80 -0.71 -5.05
C VAL A 196 13.96 -1.34 -3.66
N PRO A 197 15.16 -1.31 -3.05
CA PRO A 197 15.39 -1.96 -1.77
C PRO A 197 14.56 -1.33 -0.64
N THR A 198 14.32 -2.12 0.41
CA THR A 198 13.68 -1.66 1.65
C THR A 198 14.34 -0.35 2.13
N PRO A 199 13.56 0.71 2.46
CA PRO A 199 12.13 0.70 2.82
C PRO A 199 11.14 0.74 1.64
N GLY A 200 11.61 0.74 0.39
CA GLY A 200 10.77 0.75 -0.80
C GLY A 200 10.29 2.16 -1.20
N LEU A 201 9.86 2.29 -2.46
CA LEU A 201 9.50 3.59 -3.05
C LEU A 201 8.45 4.38 -2.26
N PRO A 202 7.35 3.80 -1.74
CA PRO A 202 6.31 4.60 -1.06
C PRO A 202 6.82 5.34 0.18
N ILE A 203 7.67 4.68 0.98
CA ILE A 203 8.27 5.27 2.19
C ILE A 203 9.31 6.32 1.80
N LEU A 204 10.18 6.00 0.83
CA LEU A 204 11.16 6.95 0.31
C LEU A 204 10.50 8.20 -0.28
N LEU A 205 9.34 8.04 -0.92
CA LEU A 205 8.58 9.15 -1.49
C LEU A 205 8.00 10.05 -0.39
N ALA A 206 7.45 9.50 0.69
CA ALA A 206 7.02 10.31 1.84
C ALA A 206 8.19 11.10 2.42
N GLY A 207 9.36 10.47 2.60
CA GLY A 207 10.59 11.12 3.04
C GLY A 207 11.07 12.23 2.08
N ALA A 208 11.01 11.99 0.77
CA ALA A 208 11.40 12.96 -0.25
C ALA A 208 10.49 14.20 -0.26
N ILE A 209 9.17 14.02 -0.06
CA ILE A 209 8.22 15.14 0.07
C ILE A 209 8.56 15.98 1.31
N LEU A 210 8.83 15.33 2.45
CA LEU A 210 9.23 16.02 3.69
C LEU A 210 10.56 16.76 3.52
N LEU A 211 11.56 16.14 2.88
CA LEU A 211 12.84 16.77 2.57
C LEU A 211 12.65 17.99 1.67
N GLY A 212 11.81 17.87 0.63
CA GLY A 212 11.48 18.98 -0.26
C GLY A 212 10.77 20.13 0.45
N TRP A 213 9.90 19.82 1.41
CA TRP A 213 9.27 20.82 2.27
C TRP A 213 10.31 21.54 3.15
N VAL A 214 11.25 20.81 3.77
CA VAL A 214 12.34 21.39 4.57
C VAL A 214 13.22 22.28 3.71
N TYR A 215 13.61 21.82 2.52
CA TYR A 215 14.41 22.59 1.55
C TYR A 215 13.75 23.91 1.16
N ARG A 216 12.41 23.94 1.09
CA ARG A 216 11.62 25.13 0.74
C ARG A 216 11.30 26.05 1.91
N LEU A 217 11.65 25.70 3.15
CA LEU A 217 11.39 26.56 4.33
C LEU A 217 11.86 28.02 4.17
N PRO A 218 13.07 28.30 3.61
CA PRO A 218 13.54 29.67 3.41
C PRO A 218 12.68 30.47 2.42
N ILE A 219 12.05 29.78 1.46
CA ILE A 219 11.29 30.35 0.35
C ILE A 219 9.83 30.53 0.76
N ASP A 220 9.17 29.45 1.15
CA ASP A 220 7.72 29.40 1.35
C ASP A 220 7.31 29.94 2.74
N ARG A 221 8.25 29.96 3.70
CA ARG A 221 8.05 30.35 5.12
C ARG A 221 6.72 29.83 5.72
N PRO A 222 6.40 28.54 5.58
CA PRO A 222 5.14 27.98 6.03
C PRO A 222 5.06 27.98 7.57
N ARG A 223 3.85 28.14 8.11
CA ARG A 223 3.60 28.02 9.55
C ARG A 223 3.24 26.58 9.91
N LEU A 224 4.16 25.85 10.54
CA LEU A 224 3.86 24.54 11.12
C LEU A 224 2.85 24.73 12.28
N ARG A 225 1.66 24.14 12.16
CA ARG A 225 0.66 24.13 13.23
C ARG A 225 0.56 22.73 13.80
N ILE A 226 1.12 22.53 14.99
CA ILE A 226 0.95 21.28 15.73
C ILE A 226 -0.48 21.27 16.27
N THR A 227 -1.32 20.45 15.65
CA THR A 227 -2.71 20.24 16.09
C THR A 227 -2.75 19.10 17.11
N LEU A 228 -3.78 19.05 17.96
CA LEU A 228 -3.95 17.95 18.93
C LEU A 228 -3.94 16.55 18.28
N PRO A 229 -4.63 16.30 17.15
CA PRO A 229 -4.53 15.02 16.45
C PRO A 229 -3.09 14.68 16.06
N LEU A 230 -2.36 15.65 15.51
CA LEU A 230 -0.98 15.43 15.07
C LEU A 230 -0.04 15.18 16.25
N ALA A 231 -0.24 15.88 17.37
CA ALA A 231 0.53 15.67 18.60
C ALA A 231 0.31 14.28 19.19
N LEU A 232 -0.94 13.80 19.25
CA LEU A 232 -1.26 12.46 19.77
C LEU A 232 -0.74 11.35 18.86
N LEU A 233 -0.88 11.50 17.53
CA LEU A 233 -0.30 10.54 16.58
C LEU A 233 1.23 10.55 16.63
N GLY A 234 1.86 11.72 16.78
CA GLY A 234 3.31 11.83 16.95
C GLY A 234 3.81 11.22 18.25
N ALA A 235 3.04 11.36 19.34
CA ALA A 235 3.34 10.70 20.61
C ALA A 235 3.19 9.17 20.51
N TYR A 236 2.18 8.69 19.79
CA TYR A 236 2.01 7.26 19.49
C TYR A 236 3.18 6.71 18.66
N GLU A 237 3.61 7.43 17.63
CA GLU A 237 4.75 7.07 16.80
C GLU A 237 6.05 7.04 17.61
N LEU A 238 6.29 8.06 18.46
CA LEU A 238 7.46 8.12 19.33
C LEU A 238 7.47 6.97 20.35
N TYR A 239 6.30 6.64 20.93
CA TYR A 239 6.18 5.51 21.83
C TYR A 239 6.46 4.18 21.12
N SER A 240 5.94 4.02 19.90
CA SER A 240 6.21 2.86 19.06
C SER A 240 7.69 2.73 18.74
N PHE A 241 8.34 3.83 18.33
CA PHE A 241 9.79 3.88 18.11
C PHE A 241 10.60 3.51 19.36
N ALA A 242 10.21 4.00 20.54
CA ALA A 242 10.87 3.65 21.79
C ALA A 242 10.82 2.13 22.07
N GLN A 243 9.71 1.47 21.75
CA GLN A 243 9.59 0.02 21.87
C GLN A 243 10.42 -0.76 20.85
N GLN A 244 10.79 -0.13 19.72
CA GLN A 244 11.61 -0.76 18.68
C GLN A 244 13.11 -0.69 18.96
N LEU A 245 13.55 0.12 19.94
CA LEU A 245 14.98 0.30 20.23
C LEU A 245 15.77 -1.02 20.44
N PRO A 246 15.24 -2.06 21.11
CA PRO A 246 15.96 -3.34 21.25
C PRO A 246 16.18 -4.04 19.91
N GLU A 247 15.13 -4.17 19.09
CA GLU A 247 15.20 -4.80 17.77
C GLU A 247 16.09 -3.99 16.81
N LEU A 248 15.97 -2.66 16.86
CA LEU A 248 16.81 -1.75 16.09
C LEU A 248 18.30 -1.89 16.46
N ALA A 249 18.62 -1.98 17.76
CA ALA A 249 19.98 -2.21 18.24
C ALA A 249 20.53 -3.58 17.82
N GLY A 250 19.65 -4.59 17.73
CA GLY A 250 19.94 -5.91 17.17
C GLY A 250 19.96 -5.97 15.64
N GLY A 251 19.80 -4.84 14.95
CA GLY A 251 19.78 -4.75 13.49
C GLY A 251 18.58 -5.42 12.82
N TYR A 252 17.46 -5.59 13.54
CA TYR A 252 16.28 -6.33 13.10
C TYR A 252 16.61 -7.76 12.63
N SER A 253 17.52 -8.45 13.33
CA SER A 253 17.97 -9.78 12.91
C SER A 253 16.95 -10.90 13.19
N GLY A 254 16.95 -11.91 12.33
CA GLY A 254 16.04 -13.06 12.42
C GLY A 254 14.61 -12.77 11.93
N ASP A 255 13.78 -13.81 11.86
CA ASP A 255 12.43 -13.70 11.28
C ASP A 255 11.52 -12.74 12.06
N VAL A 256 11.66 -12.72 13.39
CA VAL A 256 10.92 -11.82 14.27
C VAL A 256 11.34 -10.37 14.03
N GLY A 257 12.65 -10.09 14.14
CA GLY A 257 13.20 -8.76 13.95
C GLY A 257 12.88 -8.19 12.56
N HIS A 258 12.99 -9.00 11.51
CA HIS A 258 12.65 -8.59 10.14
C HIS A 258 11.17 -8.20 10.01
N LEU A 259 10.24 -9.01 10.54
CA LEU A 259 8.80 -8.71 10.44
C LEU A 259 8.45 -7.45 11.25
N VAL A 260 8.95 -7.36 12.48
CA VAL A 260 8.72 -6.23 13.39
C VAL A 260 9.25 -4.93 12.78
N GLY A 261 10.49 -4.95 12.29
CA GLY A 261 11.10 -3.80 11.61
C GLY A 261 10.37 -3.41 10.32
N TYR A 262 9.92 -4.40 9.53
CA TYR A 262 9.12 -4.13 8.34
C TYR A 262 7.80 -3.44 8.68
N GLN A 263 7.02 -3.97 9.64
CA GLN A 263 5.75 -3.38 10.07
C GLN A 263 5.93 -1.96 10.63
N PHE A 264 7.00 -1.75 11.40
CA PHE A 264 7.34 -0.45 11.95
C PHE A 264 7.61 0.54 10.82
N LEU A 265 8.46 0.19 9.86
CA LEU A 265 8.76 1.04 8.70
C LEU A 265 7.49 1.38 7.90
N GLN A 266 6.58 0.42 7.69
CA GLN A 266 5.30 0.66 7.01
C GLN A 266 4.45 1.71 7.75
N MET A 267 4.33 1.58 9.08
CA MET A 267 3.58 2.51 9.92
C MET A 267 4.23 3.90 9.96
N SER A 268 5.55 3.97 10.16
CA SER A 268 6.32 5.22 10.13
C SER A 268 6.22 5.92 8.77
N GLY A 269 6.22 5.16 7.67
CA GLY A 269 5.96 5.68 6.33
C GLY A 269 4.57 6.32 6.22
N GLY A 270 3.54 5.67 6.78
CA GLY A 270 2.19 6.22 6.88
C GLY A 270 2.16 7.53 7.69
N PHE A 271 2.83 7.57 8.85
CA PHE A 271 2.95 8.79 9.64
C PHE A 271 3.70 9.90 8.87
N GLY A 272 4.76 9.56 8.15
CA GLY A 272 5.46 10.47 7.24
C GLY A 272 4.54 11.04 6.16
N LEU A 273 3.62 10.23 5.61
CA LEU A 273 2.63 10.68 4.65
C LEU A 273 1.57 11.61 5.28
N ILE A 274 1.16 11.37 6.53
CA ILE A 274 0.29 12.30 7.30
C ILE A 274 0.98 13.65 7.42
N LEU A 275 2.25 13.68 7.85
CA LEU A 275 3.03 14.91 7.97
C LEU A 275 3.18 15.62 6.61
N ALA A 276 3.57 14.88 5.57
CA ALA A 276 3.74 15.40 4.23
C ALA A 276 2.45 16.07 3.71
N ALA A 277 1.30 15.38 3.84
CA ALA A 277 0.01 15.92 3.44
C ALA A 277 -0.41 17.13 4.30
N ALA A 278 -0.21 17.07 5.62
CA ALA A 278 -0.56 18.15 6.55
C ALA A 278 0.25 19.44 6.29
N LEU A 279 1.48 19.29 5.82
CA LEU A 279 2.40 20.39 5.50
C LEU A 279 2.16 20.98 4.11
N VAL A 280 1.78 20.16 3.14
CA VAL A 280 1.67 20.55 1.74
C VAL A 280 0.25 21.02 1.37
N LEU A 281 -0.80 20.53 2.01
CA LEU A 281 -2.19 20.83 1.60
C LEU A 281 -2.87 22.11 2.14
N PRO A 282 -2.44 22.80 3.23
CA PRO A 282 -3.24 23.86 3.86
C PRO A 282 -3.86 24.91 2.92
N ASP A 283 -3.11 25.35 1.90
CA ASP A 283 -3.52 26.40 0.97
C ASP A 283 -3.84 25.88 -0.44
N ARG A 284 -4.14 24.58 -0.58
CA ARG A 284 -4.35 23.91 -1.87
C ARG A 284 -5.71 23.23 -1.96
N ASP A 285 -6.25 23.16 -3.18
CA ASP A 285 -7.46 22.38 -3.46
C ASP A 285 -7.16 20.88 -3.32
N PRO A 286 -7.81 20.16 -2.39
CA PRO A 286 -7.56 18.74 -2.15
C PRO A 286 -8.12 17.82 -3.23
N ARG A 287 -9.00 18.30 -4.11
CA ARG A 287 -9.73 17.46 -5.07
C ARG A 287 -8.80 16.69 -6.01
N ALA A 288 -7.66 17.27 -6.38
CA ALA A 288 -6.67 16.59 -7.21
C ALA A 288 -6.05 15.38 -6.48
N VAL A 289 -5.69 15.53 -5.21
CA VAL A 289 -5.11 14.44 -4.39
C VAL A 289 -6.14 13.36 -4.10
N ILE A 290 -7.38 13.74 -3.74
CA ILE A 290 -8.48 12.79 -3.51
C ILE A 290 -8.82 12.04 -4.81
N GLY A 291 -8.89 12.74 -5.94
CA GLY A 291 -9.12 12.13 -7.25
C GLY A 291 -8.00 11.18 -7.66
N ALA A 292 -6.74 11.57 -7.42
CA ALA A 292 -5.57 10.74 -7.69
C ALA A 292 -5.60 9.43 -6.91
N VAL A 293 -5.92 9.46 -5.61
CA VAL A 293 -5.94 8.23 -4.80
C VAL A 293 -7.14 7.33 -5.10
N ILE A 294 -8.28 7.91 -5.47
CA ILE A 294 -9.42 7.14 -6.00
C ILE A 294 -9.05 6.50 -7.35
N ALA A 295 -8.37 7.23 -8.24
CA ALA A 295 -7.93 6.70 -9.52
C ALA A 295 -6.91 5.56 -9.36
N SER A 296 -6.00 5.68 -8.38
CA SER A 296 -5.10 4.59 -7.98
C SER A 296 -5.91 3.35 -7.61
N ALA A 297 -6.90 3.49 -6.71
CA ALA A 297 -7.74 2.38 -6.27
C ALA A 297 -8.55 1.77 -7.43
N VAL A 298 -9.09 2.59 -8.34
CA VAL A 298 -9.79 2.08 -9.54
C VAL A 298 -8.84 1.27 -10.42
N LEU A 299 -7.58 1.67 -10.57
CA LEU A 299 -6.59 0.89 -11.31
C LEU A 299 -6.31 -0.45 -10.60
N ALA A 300 -6.14 -0.44 -9.28
CA ALA A 300 -6.01 -1.66 -8.48
C ALA A 300 -7.25 -2.58 -8.62
N ALA A 301 -8.46 -2.02 -8.60
CA ALA A 301 -9.73 -2.70 -8.81
C ALA A 301 -9.78 -3.40 -10.17
N VAL A 302 -9.43 -2.68 -11.24
CA VAL A 302 -9.40 -3.24 -12.61
C VAL A 302 -8.38 -4.37 -12.71
N LEU A 303 -7.17 -4.19 -12.17
CA LEU A 303 -6.14 -5.24 -12.15
C LEU A 303 -6.59 -6.46 -11.33
N GLY A 304 -7.29 -6.25 -10.21
CA GLY A 304 -7.90 -7.30 -9.39
C GLY A 304 -8.96 -8.08 -10.14
N ILE A 305 -9.88 -7.42 -10.84
CA ILE A 305 -10.93 -8.08 -11.62
C ILE A 305 -10.32 -8.85 -12.80
N ILE A 306 -9.37 -8.24 -13.53
CA ILE A 306 -8.70 -8.90 -14.66
C ILE A 306 -7.92 -10.13 -14.19
N SER A 307 -7.16 -10.01 -13.09
CA SER A 307 -6.41 -11.14 -12.54
C SER A 307 -7.28 -12.30 -12.07
N ASP A 308 -8.48 -12.02 -11.57
CA ASP A 308 -9.43 -13.04 -11.12
C ASP A 308 -10.16 -13.72 -12.29
N VAL A 309 -10.62 -12.95 -13.28
CA VAL A 309 -11.42 -13.47 -14.41
C VAL A 309 -10.55 -14.12 -15.49
N SER A 310 -9.29 -13.71 -15.63
CA SER A 310 -8.40 -14.23 -16.67
C SER A 310 -7.88 -15.63 -16.34
N VAL A 311 -7.94 -16.54 -17.33
CA VAL A 311 -7.32 -17.88 -17.22
C VAL A 311 -5.78 -17.78 -17.11
N SER A 312 -5.20 -16.78 -17.74
CA SER A 312 -3.79 -16.41 -17.65
C SER A 312 -3.66 -14.90 -17.78
N LEU A 313 -2.89 -14.27 -16.91
CA LEU A 313 -2.61 -12.84 -17.00
C LEU A 313 -1.77 -12.55 -18.27
N PRO A 314 -2.10 -11.51 -19.03
CA PRO A 314 -1.22 -11.00 -20.07
C PRO A 314 0.18 -10.70 -19.51
N PRO A 315 1.28 -11.00 -20.23
CA PRO A 315 2.64 -10.79 -19.73
C PRO A 315 2.87 -9.37 -19.20
N LEU A 316 2.32 -8.35 -19.86
CA LEU A 316 2.44 -6.94 -19.45
C LEU A 316 1.78 -6.62 -18.10
N LEU A 317 0.84 -7.44 -17.62
CA LEU A 317 0.13 -7.20 -16.36
C LEU A 317 0.74 -7.97 -15.18
N VAL A 318 1.63 -8.93 -15.43
CA VAL A 318 2.21 -9.80 -14.38
C VAL A 318 2.95 -8.96 -13.32
N GLY A 319 3.84 -8.05 -13.74
CA GLY A 319 4.55 -7.15 -12.84
C GLY A 319 3.71 -6.06 -12.17
N LEU A 320 2.42 -5.94 -12.51
CA LEU A 320 1.49 -4.97 -11.91
C LEU A 320 0.58 -5.59 -10.84
N VAL A 321 0.43 -6.91 -10.85
CA VAL A 321 -0.40 -7.65 -9.89
C VAL A 321 0.54 -8.23 -8.82
N ALA A 322 0.07 -8.27 -7.58
CA ALA A 322 0.84 -8.91 -6.50
C ALA A 322 0.67 -10.43 -6.54
N ASP A 323 1.64 -11.14 -6.00
CA ASP A 323 1.54 -12.60 -5.88
C ASP A 323 0.35 -12.96 -4.99
N ASN A 324 -0.52 -13.84 -5.50
CA ASN A 324 -1.73 -14.22 -4.79
C ASN A 324 -1.41 -15.28 -3.73
N GLU A 325 -1.20 -14.84 -2.49
CA GLU A 325 -0.93 -15.68 -1.32
C GLU A 325 -2.00 -16.77 -1.12
N PHE A 326 -3.24 -16.52 -1.57
CA PHE A 326 -4.41 -17.37 -1.33
C PHE A 326 -4.88 -18.16 -2.58
N GLY A 327 -4.37 -17.82 -3.76
CA GLY A 327 -4.50 -18.59 -5.01
C GLY A 327 -5.87 -18.61 -5.70
N VAL A 328 -6.98 -18.27 -5.04
CA VAL A 328 -8.34 -18.35 -5.63
C VAL A 328 -9.24 -17.12 -5.37
N ARG A 329 -8.78 -16.14 -4.60
CA ARG A 329 -9.52 -14.89 -4.32
C ARG A 329 -8.86 -13.73 -5.07
N ALA A 330 -9.63 -12.72 -5.48
CA ALA A 330 -9.06 -11.52 -6.07
C ALA A 330 -8.22 -10.75 -5.06
N VAL A 331 -6.97 -10.43 -5.42
CA VAL A 331 -6.01 -9.70 -4.56
C VAL A 331 -5.46 -8.41 -5.19
N GLY A 332 -5.63 -8.26 -6.51
CA GLY A 332 -5.10 -7.11 -7.26
C GLY A 332 -3.63 -6.84 -6.94
N THR A 333 -3.35 -5.61 -6.51
CA THR A 333 -2.00 -5.11 -6.21
C THR A 333 -1.54 -5.39 -4.77
N PHE A 334 -2.33 -6.08 -3.93
CA PHE A 334 -2.10 -6.17 -2.47
C PHE A 334 -1.62 -7.53 -1.96
N GLY A 335 -1.70 -8.60 -2.76
CA GLY A 335 -1.31 -9.98 -2.39
C GLY A 335 -2.26 -10.66 -1.40
N ASN A 336 -2.96 -9.87 -0.57
CA ASN A 336 -3.95 -10.31 0.39
C ASN A 336 -5.36 -9.76 0.05
N PRO A 337 -6.38 -10.61 -0.11
CA PRO A 337 -7.71 -10.22 -0.54
C PRO A 337 -8.44 -9.35 0.49
N ASN A 338 -8.05 -9.42 1.76
CA ASN A 338 -8.69 -8.65 2.82
C ASN A 338 -8.21 -7.20 2.81
N TYR A 339 -6.89 -6.98 2.68
CA TYR A 339 -6.31 -5.64 2.50
C TYR A 339 -6.82 -4.98 1.22
N PHE A 340 -6.89 -5.75 0.12
CA PHE A 340 -7.47 -5.27 -1.13
C PHE A 340 -8.93 -4.84 -0.95
N GLY A 341 -9.79 -5.73 -0.43
CA GLY A 341 -11.20 -5.42 -0.18
C GLY A 341 -11.42 -4.26 0.78
N PHE A 342 -10.56 -4.09 1.79
CA PHE A 342 -10.60 -2.94 2.69
C PHE A 342 -10.33 -1.62 1.95
N VAL A 343 -9.30 -1.56 1.10
CA VAL A 343 -9.00 -0.37 0.30
C VAL A 343 -10.11 -0.06 -0.70
N GLU A 344 -10.65 -1.08 -1.38
CA GLU A 344 -11.78 -0.90 -2.31
C GLU A 344 -13.04 -0.35 -1.61
N ALA A 345 -13.30 -0.81 -0.38
CA ALA A 345 -14.37 -0.28 0.45
C ALA A 345 -14.15 1.19 0.85
N LEU A 346 -12.91 1.56 1.21
CA LEU A 346 -12.55 2.95 1.51
C LEU A 346 -12.60 3.86 0.28
N ALA A 347 -12.11 3.39 -0.87
CA ALA A 347 -12.17 4.11 -2.14
C ALA A 347 -13.62 4.36 -2.56
N THR A 348 -14.47 3.34 -2.47
CA THR A 348 -15.92 3.46 -2.71
C THR A 348 -16.54 4.49 -1.75
N THR A 349 -16.21 4.42 -0.46
CA THR A 349 -16.71 5.35 0.55
C THR A 349 -16.29 6.79 0.23
N ALA A 350 -15.03 7.01 -0.12
CA ALA A 350 -14.51 8.33 -0.50
C ALA A 350 -15.20 8.87 -1.77
N ALA A 351 -15.37 8.02 -2.79
CA ALA A 351 -16.03 8.38 -4.05
C ALA A 351 -17.50 8.74 -3.83
N LEU A 352 -18.25 7.95 -3.07
CA LEU A 352 -19.65 8.23 -2.74
C LEU A 352 -19.81 9.46 -1.85
N ALA A 353 -18.93 9.66 -0.87
CA ALA A 353 -18.94 10.85 -0.03
C ALA A 353 -18.67 12.12 -0.83
N TRP A 354 -17.70 12.08 -1.75
CA TRP A 354 -17.43 13.21 -2.64
C TRP A 354 -18.59 13.43 -3.64
N CYS A 355 -19.19 12.36 -4.17
CA CYS A 355 -20.37 12.43 -5.02
C CYS A 355 -21.54 13.11 -4.31
N ALA A 356 -21.72 12.86 -3.01
CA ALA A 356 -22.79 13.46 -2.22
C ALA A 356 -22.67 14.98 -2.05
N VAL A 357 -21.44 15.53 -2.10
CA VAL A 357 -21.18 16.96 -1.85
C VAL A 357 -20.83 17.76 -3.11
N THR A 358 -20.54 17.09 -4.23
CA THR A 358 -20.24 17.76 -5.50
C THR A 358 -21.50 18.11 -6.31
N ARG A 359 -21.45 19.24 -7.01
CA ARG A 359 -22.54 19.77 -7.85
C ARG A 359 -22.39 19.44 -9.34
N SER A 360 -21.21 19.04 -9.79
CA SER A 360 -20.96 18.76 -11.21
C SER A 360 -21.53 17.39 -11.60
N PRO A 361 -22.52 17.30 -12.51
CA PRO A 361 -23.13 16.02 -12.90
C PRO A 361 -22.14 15.08 -13.59
N ARG A 362 -21.20 15.62 -14.38
CA ARG A 362 -20.14 14.83 -15.03
C ARG A 362 -19.21 14.19 -14.00
N LEU A 363 -18.81 14.95 -12.98
CA LEU A 363 -17.99 14.44 -11.88
C LEU A 363 -18.75 13.40 -11.05
N ARG A 364 -20.06 13.61 -10.79
CA ARG A 364 -20.90 12.62 -10.12
C ARG A 364 -20.95 11.30 -10.89
N ALA A 365 -21.16 11.34 -12.20
CA ALA A 365 -21.15 10.15 -13.04
C ALA A 365 -19.80 9.41 -12.98
N GLY A 366 -18.69 10.14 -13.08
CA GLY A 366 -17.34 9.57 -12.93
C GLY A 366 -17.10 8.93 -11.57
N LEU A 367 -17.52 9.57 -10.47
CA LEU A 367 -17.39 9.04 -9.12
C LEU A 367 -18.28 7.81 -8.88
N LEU A 368 -19.48 7.77 -9.46
CA LEU A 368 -20.37 6.61 -9.40
C LEU A 368 -19.81 5.43 -10.20
N LEU A 369 -19.20 5.69 -11.37
CA LEU A 369 -18.51 4.67 -12.13
C LEU A 369 -17.30 4.11 -11.35
N ALA A 370 -16.47 4.99 -10.79
CA ALA A 370 -15.35 4.59 -9.94
C ALA A 370 -15.81 3.73 -8.75
N ALA A 371 -16.84 4.17 -8.03
CA ALA A 371 -17.45 3.40 -6.95
C ALA A 371 -17.99 2.03 -7.42
N GLY A 372 -18.64 1.97 -8.59
CA GLY A 372 -19.14 0.72 -9.16
C GLY A 372 -18.04 -0.28 -9.48
N VAL A 373 -16.91 0.19 -10.03
CA VAL A 373 -15.74 -0.66 -10.32
C VAL A 373 -15.11 -1.18 -9.02
N CYS A 374 -14.91 -0.31 -8.03
CA CYS A 374 -14.38 -0.69 -6.72
C CYS A 374 -15.29 -1.69 -5.99
N VAL A 375 -16.61 -1.49 -6.02
CA VAL A 375 -17.58 -2.47 -5.47
C VAL A 375 -17.51 -3.80 -6.22
N GLY A 376 -17.35 -3.77 -7.54
CA GLY A 376 -17.13 -4.96 -8.36
C GLY A 376 -15.93 -5.75 -7.84
N ALA A 377 -14.76 -5.11 -7.73
CA ALA A 377 -13.55 -5.74 -7.20
C ALA A 377 -13.74 -6.27 -5.77
N LEU A 378 -14.37 -5.48 -4.87
CA LEU A 378 -14.69 -5.89 -3.51
C LEU A 378 -15.48 -7.21 -3.47
N VAL A 379 -16.45 -7.41 -4.35
CA VAL A 379 -17.24 -8.65 -4.40
C VAL A 379 -16.34 -9.86 -4.74
N PHE A 380 -15.41 -9.71 -5.68
CA PHE A 380 -14.46 -10.79 -6.04
C PHE A 380 -13.44 -11.10 -4.94
N THR A 381 -13.20 -10.18 -4.01
CA THR A 381 -12.30 -10.45 -2.86
C THR A 381 -12.90 -11.42 -1.84
N LEU A 382 -14.23 -11.56 -1.81
CA LEU A 382 -14.99 -12.25 -0.75
C LEU A 382 -14.65 -11.76 0.68
N SER A 383 -14.17 -10.51 0.83
CA SER A 383 -13.80 -9.93 2.13
C SER A 383 -15.02 -9.42 2.89
N ARG A 384 -15.49 -10.19 3.88
CA ARG A 384 -16.61 -9.80 4.78
C ARG A 384 -16.29 -8.53 5.56
N GLY A 385 -15.05 -8.39 6.05
CA GLY A 385 -14.56 -7.17 6.70
C GLY A 385 -14.59 -5.95 5.76
N GLY A 386 -14.28 -6.13 4.48
CA GLY A 386 -14.40 -5.08 3.46
C GLY A 386 -15.86 -4.63 3.24
N ILE A 387 -16.80 -5.57 3.22
CA ILE A 387 -18.24 -5.24 3.10
C ILE A 387 -18.72 -4.46 4.33
N ILE A 388 -18.35 -4.88 5.54
CA ILE A 388 -18.70 -4.16 6.78
C ILE A 388 -18.07 -2.76 6.79
N THR A 389 -16.83 -2.63 6.31
CA THR A 389 -16.13 -1.34 6.14
C THR A 389 -16.92 -0.40 5.22
N LEU A 390 -17.37 -0.90 4.06
CA LEU A 390 -18.17 -0.14 3.11
C LEU A 390 -19.51 0.28 3.71
N LEU A 391 -20.17 -0.64 4.40
CA LEU A 391 -21.45 -0.37 5.06
C LEU A 391 -21.28 0.70 6.13
N ALA A 392 -20.25 0.63 6.97
CA ALA A 392 -19.99 1.66 7.97
C ALA A 392 -19.84 3.07 7.35
N GLY A 393 -19.02 3.20 6.30
CA GLY A 393 -18.81 4.47 5.60
C GLY A 393 -20.09 5.02 4.95
N THR A 394 -20.83 4.17 4.25
CA THR A 394 -22.08 4.55 3.55
C THR A 394 -23.24 4.79 4.51
N SER A 395 -23.27 4.12 5.66
CA SER A 395 -24.24 4.34 6.75
C SER A 395 -24.28 5.77 7.19
N LEU A 396 -23.10 6.35 7.39
CA LEU A 396 -22.97 7.71 7.84
C LEU A 396 -23.48 8.70 6.79
N LEU A 397 -23.19 8.46 5.52
CA LEU A 397 -23.70 9.28 4.42
C LEU A 397 -25.23 9.23 4.36
N ALA A 398 -25.80 8.03 4.49
CA ALA A 398 -27.25 7.85 4.51
C ALA A 398 -27.89 8.49 5.75
N PHE A 399 -27.25 8.41 6.92
CA PHE A 399 -27.71 9.06 8.15
C PHE A 399 -27.69 10.59 8.03
N ILE A 400 -26.60 11.17 7.51
CA ILE A 400 -26.47 12.61 7.29
C ILE A 400 -27.57 13.12 6.34
N ARG A 401 -27.93 12.33 5.32
CA ARG A 401 -28.87 12.76 4.27
C ARG A 401 -30.34 12.41 4.51
N PHE A 402 -30.60 11.27 5.16
CA PHE A 402 -31.93 10.66 5.27
C PHE A 402 -32.26 10.13 6.69
N ARG A 403 -31.45 10.48 7.70
CA ARG A 403 -31.61 10.17 9.14
C ARG A 403 -32.12 8.76 9.43
N VAL A 404 -33.44 8.58 9.54
CA VAL A 404 -34.09 7.30 9.88
C VAL A 404 -34.10 6.34 8.70
N ALA A 405 -34.46 6.79 7.50
CA ALA A 405 -34.55 5.92 6.32
C ALA A 405 -33.17 5.38 5.91
N GLY A 406 -32.11 6.17 6.10
CA GLY A 406 -30.74 5.73 5.89
C GLY A 406 -30.34 4.60 6.85
N VAL A 407 -30.60 4.78 8.15
CA VAL A 407 -30.28 3.76 9.17
C VAL A 407 -31.05 2.46 8.93
N VAL A 408 -32.35 2.56 8.61
CA VAL A 408 -33.18 1.39 8.30
C VAL A 408 -32.67 0.65 7.06
N ALA A 409 -32.30 1.38 5.99
CA ALA A 409 -31.75 0.78 4.77
C ALA A 409 -30.44 0.03 5.06
N ILE A 410 -29.53 0.63 5.81
CA ILE A 410 -28.28 -0.03 6.21
C ILE A 410 -28.54 -1.23 7.12
N ALA A 411 -29.38 -1.09 8.14
CA ALA A 411 -29.71 -2.18 9.05
C ALA A 411 -30.33 -3.35 8.28
N THR A 412 -31.17 -3.05 7.29
CA THR A 412 -31.76 -4.05 6.40
C THR A 412 -30.71 -4.69 5.49
N ILE A 413 -29.76 -3.92 4.93
CA ILE A 413 -28.67 -4.47 4.10
C ILE A 413 -27.72 -5.33 4.95
N LEU A 414 -27.39 -4.90 6.17
CA LEU A 414 -26.59 -5.68 7.12
C LEU A 414 -27.31 -6.96 7.53
N LEU A 415 -28.59 -6.86 7.87
CA LEU A 415 -29.41 -8.03 8.22
C LEU A 415 -29.54 -8.98 7.03
N ALA A 416 -29.82 -8.45 5.84
CA ALA A 416 -29.85 -9.24 4.61
C ALA A 416 -28.50 -9.89 4.34
N PHE A 417 -27.38 -9.17 4.51
CA PHE A 417 -26.05 -9.77 4.39
C PHE A 417 -25.85 -10.88 5.40
N VAL A 418 -26.11 -10.66 6.69
CA VAL A 418 -25.95 -11.66 7.76
C VAL A 418 -26.83 -12.90 7.54
N LEU A 419 -28.06 -12.73 7.03
CA LEU A 419 -29.00 -13.83 6.82
C LEU A 419 -28.80 -14.54 5.47
N VAL A 420 -28.59 -13.78 4.41
CA VAL A 420 -28.60 -14.27 3.02
C VAL A 420 -27.21 -14.72 2.58
N TYR A 421 -26.14 -14.11 3.08
CA TYR A 421 -24.78 -14.48 2.69
C TYR A 421 -24.39 -15.90 3.13
N PRO A 422 -24.66 -16.37 4.37
CA PRO A 422 -24.38 -17.76 4.74
C PRO A 422 -25.17 -18.75 3.90
N VAL A 423 -26.43 -18.43 3.55
CA VAL A 423 -27.27 -19.27 2.69
C VAL A 423 -26.72 -19.33 1.27
N LEU A 424 -26.33 -18.20 0.68
CA LEU A 424 -25.67 -18.14 -0.64
C LEU A 424 -24.32 -18.87 -0.64
N SER A 425 -23.54 -18.72 0.43
CA SER A 425 -22.25 -19.40 0.62
C SER A 425 -22.45 -20.92 0.69
N ASN A 426 -23.37 -21.39 1.51
CA ASN A 426 -23.66 -22.81 1.69
C ASN A 426 -24.29 -23.42 0.43
N TYR A 427 -25.20 -22.71 -0.22
CA TYR A 427 -25.77 -23.11 -1.50
C TYR A 427 -24.70 -23.22 -2.58
N ARG A 428 -23.77 -22.26 -2.67
CA ARG A 428 -22.65 -22.31 -3.61
C ARG A 428 -21.67 -23.45 -3.29
N LEU A 429 -21.34 -23.68 -2.02
CA LEU A 429 -20.51 -24.82 -1.60
C LEU A 429 -21.15 -26.17 -1.94
N ALA A 430 -22.46 -26.30 -1.70
CA ALA A 430 -23.23 -27.50 -2.01
C ALA A 430 -23.43 -27.71 -3.53
N SER A 431 -23.56 -26.62 -4.29
CA SER A 431 -23.85 -26.68 -5.73
C SER A 431 -22.60 -26.74 -6.61
N ALA A 432 -21.44 -26.36 -6.08
CA ALA A 432 -20.25 -26.13 -6.91
C ALA A 432 -19.18 -27.24 -6.85
N GLY A 433 -19.27 -28.23 -5.96
CA GLY A 433 -18.31 -29.34 -5.92
C GLY A 433 -16.85 -28.88 -5.79
N ASP A 434 -15.90 -29.54 -6.47
CA ASP A 434 -14.46 -29.16 -6.57
C ASP A 434 -14.20 -27.89 -7.42
N SER A 435 -15.13 -26.92 -7.47
CA SER A 435 -14.94 -25.70 -8.24
C SER A 435 -13.98 -24.72 -7.56
N PRO A 436 -13.29 -23.84 -8.32
CA PRO A 436 -12.50 -22.75 -7.77
C PRO A 436 -13.29 -21.80 -6.86
N SER A 437 -14.60 -21.62 -7.12
CA SER A 437 -15.46 -20.77 -6.30
C SER A 437 -15.81 -21.41 -4.95
N ALA A 438 -15.97 -22.74 -4.90
CA ALA A 438 -16.13 -23.48 -3.64
C ALA A 438 -14.86 -23.41 -2.80
N GLU A 439 -13.68 -23.58 -3.40
CA GLU A 439 -12.39 -23.42 -2.73
C GLU A 439 -12.21 -22.01 -2.14
N ALA A 440 -12.55 -20.96 -2.91
CA ALA A 440 -12.46 -19.58 -2.42
C ALA A 440 -13.38 -19.29 -1.23
N LEU A 441 -14.58 -19.91 -1.22
CA LEU A 441 -15.52 -19.84 -0.10
C LEU A 441 -15.05 -20.62 1.12
N GLN A 442 -14.45 -21.80 0.93
CA GLN A 442 -13.85 -22.60 2.01
C GLN A 442 -12.69 -21.86 2.67
N GLN A 443 -11.76 -21.32 1.89
CA GLN A 443 -10.65 -20.52 2.41
C GLN A 443 -11.13 -19.28 3.18
N ALA A 444 -12.16 -18.59 2.68
CA ALA A 444 -12.74 -17.46 3.39
C ALA A 444 -13.34 -17.90 4.75
N ALA A 445 -13.97 -19.08 4.81
CA ALA A 445 -14.53 -19.62 6.05
C ALA A 445 -13.45 -20.11 7.04
N GLU A 446 -12.36 -20.70 6.55
CA GLU A 446 -11.20 -21.07 7.37
C GLU A 446 -10.53 -19.83 7.97
N SER A 447 -10.29 -18.80 7.16
CA SER A 447 -9.76 -17.51 7.62
C SER A 447 -10.61 -16.87 8.71
N ASP A 448 -11.94 -16.95 8.62
CA ASP A 448 -12.83 -16.42 9.66
C ASP A 448 -12.75 -17.20 10.98
N ARG A 449 -12.56 -18.53 10.91
CA ARG A 449 -12.38 -19.36 12.12
C ARG A 449 -11.05 -19.07 12.80
N GLU A 450 -9.99 -18.94 12.02
CA GLU A 450 -8.66 -18.57 12.51
C GLU A 450 -8.72 -17.21 13.22
N ARG A 451 -9.33 -16.19 12.59
CA ARG A 451 -9.55 -14.87 13.20
C ARG A 451 -10.25 -14.92 14.55
N ALA A 452 -11.32 -15.70 14.66
CA ALA A 452 -12.06 -15.79 15.92
C ALA A 452 -11.17 -16.34 17.05
N ALA A 453 -10.34 -17.34 16.75
CA ALA A 453 -9.39 -17.89 17.72
C ALA A 453 -8.26 -16.89 18.05
N THR A 454 -7.72 -16.19 17.06
CA THR A 454 -6.57 -15.30 17.26
C THR A 454 -6.93 -13.98 17.92
N VAL A 455 -8.12 -13.42 17.70
CA VAL A 455 -8.63 -12.24 18.46
C VAL A 455 -8.77 -12.56 19.95
N LEU A 456 -9.24 -13.76 20.29
CA LEU A 456 -9.45 -14.18 21.68
C LEU A 456 -8.15 -14.40 22.46
N ALA A 457 -7.03 -14.62 21.77
CA ALA A 457 -5.71 -14.64 22.39
C ALA A 457 -5.28 -13.24 22.88
N GLY A 458 -5.79 -12.16 22.29
CA GLY A 458 -5.33 -10.81 22.56
C GLY A 458 -5.48 -10.35 24.01
N PRO A 459 -6.63 -10.54 24.67
CA PRO A 459 -6.77 -10.29 26.10
C PRO A 459 -5.79 -11.09 26.97
N GLN A 460 -5.44 -12.31 26.55
CA GLN A 460 -4.49 -13.16 27.27
C GLN A 460 -3.04 -12.65 27.10
N VAL A 461 -2.67 -12.23 25.89
CA VAL A 461 -1.38 -11.56 25.63
C VAL A 461 -1.29 -10.26 26.44
N TRP A 462 -2.32 -9.42 26.39
CA TRP A 462 -2.38 -8.17 27.16
C TRP A 462 -2.22 -8.41 28.67
N ALA A 463 -2.85 -9.46 29.22
CA ALA A 463 -2.75 -9.79 30.64
C ALA A 463 -1.31 -10.09 31.11
N THR A 464 -0.38 -10.42 30.19
CA THR A 464 1.03 -10.63 30.52
C THR A 464 1.81 -9.33 30.72
N SER A 465 1.38 -8.22 30.10
CA SER A 465 1.99 -6.90 30.24
C SER A 465 0.94 -5.79 30.05
N PRO A 466 0.10 -5.50 31.06
CA PRO A 466 -1.08 -4.66 30.86
C PRO A 466 -0.79 -3.19 30.54
N LEU A 467 0.28 -2.63 31.11
CA LEU A 467 0.60 -1.21 30.99
C LEU A 467 1.35 -0.89 29.69
N PHE A 468 2.41 -1.64 29.40
CA PHE A 468 3.31 -1.36 28.28
C PHE A 468 3.14 -2.33 27.10
N GLY A 469 2.42 -3.43 27.27
CA GLY A 469 2.28 -4.46 26.26
C GLY A 469 3.54 -5.30 26.07
N VAL A 470 3.48 -6.23 25.12
CA VAL A 470 4.59 -7.16 24.82
C VAL A 470 5.60 -6.62 23.81
N GLY A 471 5.41 -5.39 23.32
CA GLY A 471 6.22 -4.73 22.29
C GLY A 471 5.53 -4.71 20.93
N PHE A 472 5.63 -3.58 20.22
CA PHE A 472 5.11 -3.42 18.86
C PHE A 472 5.59 -4.53 17.91
N GLY A 473 4.67 -5.08 17.12
CA GLY A 473 4.92 -6.14 16.13
C GLY A 473 5.09 -7.56 16.70
N HIS A 474 5.00 -7.73 18.03
CA HIS A 474 5.24 -9.03 18.67
C HIS A 474 3.99 -9.90 18.85
N TYR A 475 2.80 -9.39 18.53
CA TYR A 475 1.55 -10.11 18.73
C TYR A 475 1.56 -11.48 18.06
N SER A 476 2.00 -11.54 16.80
CA SER A 476 1.96 -12.76 15.99
C SER A 476 2.78 -13.89 16.62
N PHE A 477 3.88 -13.57 17.29
CA PHE A 477 4.77 -14.54 17.92
C PHE A 477 4.33 -14.93 19.33
N VAL A 478 3.77 -13.99 20.09
CA VAL A 478 3.35 -14.24 21.48
C VAL A 478 2.00 -14.94 21.53
N SER A 479 1.06 -14.56 20.67
CA SER A 479 -0.30 -15.12 20.63
C SER A 479 -0.33 -16.62 20.32
N ALA A 480 0.68 -17.15 19.63
CA ALA A 480 0.84 -18.58 19.33
C ALA A 480 0.78 -19.49 20.57
N ARG A 481 1.27 -18.98 21.72
CA ARG A 481 1.27 -19.68 23.02
C ARG A 481 -0.13 -19.86 23.60
N PHE A 482 -1.05 -19.00 23.19
CA PHE A 482 -2.41 -18.88 23.71
C PHE A 482 -3.45 -19.46 22.72
N SER A 483 -3.12 -19.53 21.43
CA SER A 483 -3.97 -20.08 20.37
C SER A 483 -3.76 -21.59 20.12
N GLY A 484 -2.97 -22.27 20.96
CA GLY A 484 -2.77 -23.72 20.87
C GLY A 484 -1.64 -24.16 19.93
N ASN A 485 -0.58 -23.35 19.77
CA ASN A 485 0.63 -23.66 18.99
C ASN A 485 0.40 -23.86 17.47
N LEU A 486 -0.44 -23.02 16.85
CA LEU A 486 -0.68 -23.02 15.40
C LEU A 486 0.35 -22.23 14.57
N GLY A 487 1.47 -21.79 15.16
CA GLY A 487 2.44 -20.90 14.51
C GLY A 487 2.12 -19.42 14.72
N ALA A 488 2.76 -18.52 13.97
CA ALA A 488 2.58 -17.08 14.12
C ALA A 488 1.15 -16.65 13.73
N THR A 489 0.43 -15.97 14.64
CA THR A 489 -1.00 -15.66 14.47
C THR A 489 -1.31 -14.16 14.60
N PHE A 490 -1.75 -13.52 13.52
CA PHE A 490 -2.15 -12.10 13.56
C PHE A 490 -3.52 -11.93 14.24
N SER A 491 -3.73 -10.82 14.93
CA SER A 491 -5.00 -10.55 15.63
C SER A 491 -6.15 -10.30 14.67
N HIS A 492 -5.85 -9.85 13.45
CA HIS A 492 -6.81 -9.31 12.50
C HIS A 492 -7.73 -8.25 13.14
N ASN A 493 -7.18 -7.48 14.09
CA ASN A 493 -7.89 -6.42 14.78
C ASN A 493 -6.87 -5.43 15.36
N TRP A 494 -6.75 -4.28 14.71
CA TRP A 494 -5.78 -3.25 15.10
C TRP A 494 -5.89 -2.84 16.56
N TYR A 495 -7.10 -2.72 17.11
CA TYR A 495 -7.29 -2.28 18.49
C TYR A 495 -6.82 -3.31 19.51
N VAL A 496 -7.04 -4.60 19.22
CA VAL A 496 -6.51 -5.70 20.02
C VAL A 496 -4.99 -5.73 19.91
N ASN A 497 -4.43 -5.50 18.71
CA ASN A 497 -3.00 -5.40 18.50
C ASN A 497 -2.38 -4.28 19.35
N VAL A 498 -2.93 -3.06 19.29
CA VAL A 498 -2.48 -1.93 20.10
C VAL A 498 -2.56 -2.27 21.60
N LEU A 499 -3.67 -2.83 22.07
CA LEU A 499 -3.80 -3.16 23.49
C LEU A 499 -2.79 -4.23 23.94
N ALA A 500 -2.58 -5.28 23.15
CA ALA A 500 -1.69 -6.38 23.49
C ALA A 500 -0.20 -6.03 23.35
N GLU A 501 0.19 -5.34 22.27
CA GLU A 501 1.58 -4.98 21.97
C GLU A 501 2.06 -3.74 22.71
N GLN A 502 1.15 -2.79 22.96
CA GLN A 502 1.51 -1.46 23.47
C GLN A 502 0.86 -1.12 24.80
N GLY A 503 -0.02 -1.99 25.31
CA GLY A 503 -0.68 -1.87 26.60
C GLY A 503 -1.66 -0.70 26.67
N LEU A 504 -2.04 -0.35 27.90
CA LEU A 504 -2.89 0.81 28.16
C LEU A 504 -2.27 2.13 27.69
N VAL A 505 -0.94 2.25 27.67
CA VAL A 505 -0.26 3.46 27.17
C VAL A 505 -0.51 3.65 25.67
N GLY A 506 -0.30 2.62 24.85
CA GLY A 506 -0.60 2.68 23.42
C GLY A 506 -2.07 2.99 23.13
N ALA A 507 -2.98 2.31 23.84
CA ALA A 507 -4.41 2.54 23.72
C ALA A 507 -4.81 3.99 24.10
N ALA A 508 -4.19 4.55 25.15
CA ALA A 508 -4.42 5.92 25.61
C ALA A 508 -3.84 6.99 24.68
N LEU A 509 -2.95 6.64 23.76
CA LEU A 509 -2.48 7.54 22.70
C LEU A 509 -3.33 7.39 21.43
N TRP A 510 -3.61 6.15 21.02
CA TRP A 510 -4.31 5.85 19.77
C TRP A 510 -5.80 6.24 19.78
N LEU A 511 -6.56 5.82 20.80
CA LEU A 511 -8.02 6.07 20.82
C LEU A 511 -8.33 7.58 20.92
N PRO A 512 -7.65 8.36 21.77
CA PRO A 512 -7.82 9.80 21.78
C PRO A 512 -7.34 10.48 20.49
N ALA A 513 -6.34 9.94 19.78
CA ALA A 513 -5.94 10.47 18.48
C ALA A 513 -7.08 10.37 17.46
N LEU A 514 -7.74 9.20 17.35
CA LEU A 514 -8.93 9.02 16.49
C LEU A 514 -10.07 9.95 16.89
N LEU A 515 -10.33 10.11 18.18
CA LEU A 515 -11.32 11.05 18.68
C LEU A 515 -10.96 12.50 18.35
N ALA A 516 -9.70 12.90 18.51
CA ALA A 516 -9.23 14.23 18.19
C ALA A 516 -9.39 14.53 16.69
N VAL A 517 -9.11 13.57 15.81
CA VAL A 517 -9.39 13.67 14.36
C VAL A 517 -10.89 13.91 14.13
N ALA A 518 -11.76 13.12 14.75
CA ALA A 518 -13.21 13.29 14.64
C ALA A 518 -13.65 14.68 15.11
N LEU A 519 -13.20 15.13 16.28
CA LEU A 519 -13.52 16.45 16.83
C LEU A 519 -13.01 17.59 15.94
N ALA A 520 -11.82 17.45 15.35
CA ALA A 520 -11.28 18.41 14.39
C ALA A 520 -12.13 18.47 13.11
N LEU A 521 -12.57 17.32 12.58
CA LEU A 521 -13.48 17.26 11.42
C LEU A 521 -14.83 17.94 11.68
N ARG A 522 -15.37 17.89 12.91
CA ARG A 522 -16.64 18.58 13.25
C ARG A 522 -16.60 20.08 12.99
N ARG A 523 -15.41 20.68 13.12
CA ARG A 523 -15.17 22.12 12.92
C ARG A 523 -15.01 22.50 11.44
N ARG A 524 -14.93 21.52 10.53
CA ARG A 524 -14.75 21.76 9.09
C ARG A 524 -16.10 22.04 8.40
N PRO A 525 -16.10 22.78 7.27
CA PRO A 525 -17.28 22.96 6.42
C PRO A 525 -17.89 21.64 5.96
N ILE A 526 -19.14 21.67 5.50
CA ILE A 526 -19.92 20.44 5.25
C ILE A 526 -19.27 19.47 4.26
N ALA A 527 -18.62 19.96 3.20
CA ALA A 527 -17.96 19.11 2.20
C ALA A 527 -16.78 18.31 2.78
N PRO A 528 -15.69 18.95 3.29
CA PRO A 528 -14.60 18.24 3.94
C PRO A 528 -15.06 17.37 5.11
N ARG A 529 -15.98 17.90 5.92
CA ARG A 529 -16.53 17.18 7.08
C ARG A 529 -17.18 15.87 6.65
N THR A 530 -18.02 15.88 5.63
CA THR A 530 -18.74 14.68 5.16
C THR A 530 -17.78 13.63 4.61
N VAL A 531 -16.83 14.03 3.77
CA VAL A 531 -15.82 13.13 3.18
C VAL A 531 -14.90 12.56 4.25
N GLY A 532 -14.34 13.41 5.11
CA GLY A 532 -13.44 12.99 6.17
C GLY A 532 -14.12 12.06 7.18
N PHE A 533 -15.35 12.35 7.60
CA PHE A 533 -16.06 11.49 8.55
C PHE A 533 -16.43 10.12 7.98
N ALA A 534 -16.89 10.07 6.72
CA ALA A 534 -17.26 8.80 6.10
C ALA A 534 -16.05 7.86 6.00
N VAL A 535 -14.90 8.39 5.56
CA VAL A 535 -13.65 7.62 5.45
C VAL A 535 -13.06 7.29 6.82
N LEU A 536 -13.09 8.21 7.79
CA LEU A 536 -12.64 7.94 9.17
C LEU A 536 -13.45 6.82 9.82
N LEU A 537 -14.78 6.84 9.68
CA LEU A 537 -15.65 5.80 10.25
C LEU A 537 -15.40 4.45 9.57
N ALA A 538 -15.32 4.43 8.24
CA ALA A 538 -14.99 3.21 7.50
C ALA A 538 -13.62 2.67 7.93
N PHE A 539 -12.59 3.51 8.02
CA PHE A 539 -11.25 3.13 8.47
C PHE A 539 -11.26 2.56 9.90
N ALA A 540 -11.94 3.23 10.83
CA ALA A 540 -12.05 2.79 12.22
C ALA A 540 -12.78 1.43 12.33
N VAL A 541 -13.92 1.28 11.65
CA VAL A 541 -14.67 0.00 11.69
C VAL A 541 -13.90 -1.11 10.98
N GLY A 542 -13.28 -0.84 9.83
CA GLY A 542 -12.50 -1.86 9.12
C GLY A 542 -11.24 -2.29 9.88
N SER A 543 -10.69 -1.42 10.74
CA SER A 543 -9.59 -1.75 11.67
C SER A 543 -10.00 -2.74 12.77
N LEU A 544 -11.29 -3.09 12.91
CA LEU A 544 -11.73 -4.22 13.75
C LEU A 544 -11.45 -5.58 13.10
N PHE A 545 -11.16 -5.61 11.80
CA PHE A 545 -11.00 -6.84 11.01
C PHE A 545 -9.63 -6.97 10.36
N LEU A 546 -8.77 -5.95 10.49
CA LEU A 546 -7.43 -5.86 9.91
C LEU A 546 -6.54 -4.92 10.73
N GLU A 547 -5.25 -4.93 10.42
CA GLU A 547 -4.20 -4.07 10.96
C GLU A 547 -3.70 -3.06 9.90
N PRO A 548 -4.57 -2.20 9.31
CA PRO A 548 -4.15 -1.33 8.22
C PRO A 548 -2.95 -0.43 8.54
N PRO A 549 -2.75 0.11 9.77
CA PRO A 549 -1.59 0.97 10.06
C PRO A 549 -0.23 0.31 9.86
N THR A 550 -0.13 -1.02 9.89
CA THR A 550 1.12 -1.76 9.60
C THR A 550 1.32 -2.05 8.11
N SER A 551 0.46 -1.52 7.23
CA SER A 551 0.58 -1.60 5.78
C SER A 551 0.44 -0.20 5.18
N PHE A 552 1.52 0.32 4.59
CA PHE A 552 1.49 1.63 3.94
C PHE A 552 0.42 1.68 2.85
N GLN A 553 0.38 0.64 2.00
CA GLN A 553 -0.55 0.55 0.87
C GLN A 553 -2.02 0.57 1.33
N ALA A 554 -2.33 -0.09 2.45
CA ALA A 554 -3.68 -0.11 3.02
C ALA A 554 -4.07 1.21 3.71
N SER A 555 -3.07 1.93 4.25
CA SER A 555 -3.28 3.17 5.01
C SER A 555 -3.20 4.45 4.17
N ALA A 556 -2.55 4.42 3.01
CA ALA A 556 -2.29 5.63 2.22
C ALA A 556 -3.57 6.36 1.79
N LEU A 557 -4.58 5.65 1.31
CA LEU A 557 -5.87 6.24 0.91
C LEU A 557 -6.59 6.95 2.06
N PRO A 558 -6.89 6.29 3.21
CA PRO A 558 -7.55 6.97 4.31
C PRO A 558 -6.69 8.11 4.88
N ILE A 559 -5.37 7.95 4.96
CA ILE A 559 -4.44 9.02 5.38
C ILE A 559 -4.60 10.25 4.49
N LEU A 560 -4.51 10.10 3.17
CA LEU A 560 -4.58 11.21 2.23
C LEU A 560 -5.94 11.91 2.28
N VAL A 561 -7.03 11.14 2.28
CA VAL A 561 -8.39 11.69 2.26
C VAL A 561 -8.75 12.39 3.58
N ILE A 562 -8.43 11.78 4.73
CA ILE A 562 -8.73 12.36 6.05
C ILE A 562 -7.87 13.59 6.29
N THR A 563 -6.57 13.54 5.97
CA THR A 563 -5.67 14.70 6.13
C THR A 563 -6.10 15.84 5.22
N ALA A 564 -6.43 15.56 3.95
CA ALA A 564 -6.98 16.54 3.03
C ALA A 564 -8.30 17.17 3.52
N ALA A 565 -9.20 16.39 4.13
CA ALA A 565 -10.42 16.91 4.75
C ALA A 565 -10.13 17.85 5.94
N LEU A 566 -9.12 17.51 6.75
CA LEU A 566 -8.73 18.28 7.94
C LEU A 566 -8.05 19.61 7.59
N VAL A 567 -7.06 19.59 6.71
CA VAL A 567 -6.13 20.74 6.56
C VAL A 567 -6.36 21.56 5.30
N ALA A 568 -6.84 20.96 4.21
CA ALA A 568 -6.77 21.61 2.89
C ALA A 568 -7.79 22.74 2.70
N ALA A 569 -7.54 23.59 1.71
CA ALA A 569 -8.45 24.64 1.28
C ALA A 569 -9.56 24.06 0.40
N TRP A 570 -10.68 23.67 1.02
CA TRP A 570 -11.89 23.30 0.29
C TRP A 570 -12.61 24.58 -0.12
N GLU A 571 -12.29 25.12 -1.30
CA GLU A 571 -13.02 26.28 -1.81
C GLU A 571 -14.52 25.96 -1.91
N SER A 572 -15.33 26.71 -1.15
CA SER A 572 -16.71 26.96 -1.50
C SER A 572 -16.71 27.64 -2.86
N GLY A 573 -17.62 27.26 -3.76
CA GLY A 573 -17.81 27.93 -5.06
C GLY A 573 -17.88 29.46 -4.94
N PRO A 574 -17.82 30.18 -6.08
CA PRO A 574 -17.45 31.59 -6.15
C PRO A 574 -18.13 32.42 -5.06
N ARG A 575 -17.31 33.20 -4.36
CA ARG A 575 -17.65 34.16 -3.30
C ARG A 575 -19.10 34.62 -3.45
N GLY A 576 -19.97 34.13 -2.57
CA GLY A 576 -21.24 34.81 -2.32
C GLY A 576 -20.90 36.20 -1.80
N ASP A 577 -21.39 37.19 -2.55
CA ASP A 577 -21.36 38.63 -2.33
C ASP A 577 -20.84 39.10 -0.96
N ALA A 578 -19.87 40.02 -1.03
CA ALA A 578 -19.42 40.84 0.08
C ALA A 578 -20.61 41.44 0.86
N PRO A 579 -20.50 41.67 2.18
CA PRO A 579 -21.32 42.70 2.78
C PRO A 579 -20.89 44.04 2.17
N ARG A 580 -21.78 44.64 1.37
CA ARG A 580 -21.74 46.07 1.03
C ARG A 580 -21.81 46.86 2.34
N ALA A 581 -20.65 47.16 2.93
CA ALA A 581 -20.49 48.19 3.93
C ALA A 581 -20.11 49.50 3.21
N ALA A 582 -21.05 50.06 2.46
CA ALA A 582 -20.99 51.41 1.89
C ALA A 582 -22.37 51.78 1.34
N GLU A 583 -23.30 52.17 2.21
CA GLU A 583 -24.46 53.05 1.92
C GLU A 583 -25.31 53.19 3.19
N ALA A 584 -24.82 53.99 4.14
CA ALA A 584 -25.62 54.62 5.21
C ALA A 584 -24.80 55.77 5.81
N ALA A 585 -24.45 56.75 4.97
CA ALA A 585 -23.94 58.05 5.38
C ALA A 585 -24.21 59.05 4.24
N SER A 586 -25.49 59.39 4.06
CA SER A 586 -25.96 60.60 3.39
C SER A 586 -27.28 61.01 4.01
#